data_AF-A0A966HYR5-F1
#
_entry.id   AF-A0A966HYR5-F1
#
_cell.length_a   1.000
_cell.length_b   1.000
_cell.length_c   1.000
_cell.angle_alpha   90.00
_cell.angle_beta   90.00
_cell.angle_gamma   90.00
#
_symmetry.space_group_name_H-M   'P 1'
#
loop_
_entity.id
_entity.type
_entity.pdbx_description
1 polymer ?
#
loop_
_entity_poly.entity_id
_entity_poly.type
_entity_poly.pdbx_seq_one_letter_code
_entity_poly.pdbx_strand_id
1 'polypeptide(L)'
;ARSYLDINCAHCHIDGGSADTSGLILDYLESNKINLGIYKKPVATGRASNNLRYSIVPGKPDESILLYRMQSLDPGIMMPESGRFLEHTEAVELINKWIKNL
;
A
#
# COMPACT_ATOMS: atom_id res chain seq x y z
N ALA A 1 9.07 8.50 1.65
CA ALA A 1 8.05 7.48 1.38
C ALA A 1 7.36 6.99 2.66
N ARG A 2 8.08 6.43 3.64
CA ARG A 2 7.46 5.90 4.87
C ARG A 2 6.61 6.94 5.62
N SER A 3 7.08 8.18 5.79
CA SER A 3 6.28 9.25 6.44
C SER A 3 5.01 9.62 5.67
N TYR A 4 5.01 9.46 4.33
CA TYR A 4 3.80 9.66 3.52
C TYR A 4 2.77 8.55 3.79
N LEU A 5 3.22 7.29 3.87
CA LEU A 5 2.34 6.17 4.22
C LEU A 5 1.81 6.30 5.64
N ASP A 6 2.63 6.80 6.56
CA ASP A 6 2.21 7.06 7.93
C ASP A 6 1.04 8.07 7.99
N ILE A 7 1.27 9.28 7.48
CA ILE A 7 0.28 10.37 7.55
C ILE A 7 -1.00 10.07 6.75
N ASN A 8 -0.92 9.31 5.65
CA ASN A 8 -2.06 9.06 4.76
C ASN A 8 -2.73 7.69 4.93
N CYS A 9 -2.09 6.72 5.57
CA CYS A 9 -2.56 5.33 5.57
C CYS A 9 -2.50 4.63 6.94
N ALA A 10 -1.57 5.00 7.83
CA ALA A 10 -1.35 4.28 9.08
C ALA A 10 -2.57 4.30 10.01
N HIS A 11 -3.40 5.36 9.97
CA HIS A 11 -4.61 5.42 10.78
C HIS A 11 -5.59 4.26 10.53
N CYS A 12 -5.61 3.70 9.31
CA CYS A 12 -6.34 2.47 9.00
C CYS A 12 -5.44 1.23 9.12
N HIS A 13 -4.18 1.34 8.67
CA HIS A 13 -3.19 0.27 8.63
C HIS A 13 -2.30 0.26 9.88
N ILE A 14 -2.93 0.03 11.03
CA ILE A 14 -2.31 -0.15 12.34
C ILE A 14 -3.09 -1.24 13.10
N ASP A 15 -2.52 -1.75 14.19
CA ASP A 15 -3.22 -2.68 15.07
C ASP A 15 -4.50 -2.05 15.64
N GLY A 16 -5.63 -2.74 15.50
CA GLY A 16 -6.97 -2.24 15.83
C GLY A 16 -7.54 -1.16 14.90
N GLY A 17 -6.84 -0.78 13.84
CA GLY A 17 -7.34 0.14 12.81
C GLY A 17 -8.35 -0.54 11.87
N SER A 18 -9.06 0.23 11.05
CA SER A 18 -10.11 -0.31 10.16
C SER A 18 -9.61 -1.29 9.08
N ALA A 19 -8.31 -1.34 8.82
CA ALA A 19 -7.67 -2.27 7.90
C ALA A 19 -6.72 -3.27 8.60
N ASP A 20 -6.84 -3.44 9.91
CA ASP A 20 -6.00 -4.34 10.74
C ASP A 20 -5.98 -5.78 10.24
N THR A 21 -7.12 -6.29 9.75
CA THR A 21 -7.27 -7.66 9.21
C THR A 21 -6.39 -7.92 7.99
N SER A 22 -5.93 -6.88 7.30
CA SER A 22 -4.93 -7.02 6.24
C SER A 22 -3.57 -7.48 6.80
N GLY A 23 -3.28 -7.17 8.07
CA GLY A 23 -1.99 -7.32 8.72
C GLY A 23 -0.88 -6.49 8.04
N LEU A 24 -1.26 -5.44 7.30
CA LEU A 24 -0.36 -4.44 6.75
C LEU A 24 -0.31 -3.29 7.75
N ILE A 25 0.88 -3.00 8.26
CA ILE A 25 1.13 -1.94 9.21
C ILE A 25 2.00 -0.87 8.54
N LEU A 26 1.44 0.34 8.40
CA LEU A 26 2.04 1.43 7.64
C LEU A 26 2.51 2.60 8.51
N ASP A 27 2.46 2.46 9.84
CA ASP A 27 3.06 3.44 10.75
C ASP A 27 4.56 3.59 10.47
N TYR A 28 5.10 4.77 10.78
CA TYR A 28 6.48 5.12 10.45
C TYR A 28 7.54 4.25 11.18
N LEU A 29 7.23 3.78 12.39
CA LEU A 29 8.15 3.07 13.27
C LEU A 29 8.15 1.56 13.05
N GLU A 30 7.19 1.00 12.31
CA GLU A 30 7.19 -0.41 11.96
C GLU A 30 8.50 -0.82 11.25
N SER A 31 9.14 -1.84 11.79
CA SER A 31 10.44 -2.37 11.39
C SER A 31 10.36 -3.84 10.93
N ASN A 32 9.28 -4.54 11.26
CA ASN A 32 9.00 -5.87 10.75
C ASN A 32 8.65 -5.78 9.26
N LYS A 33 9.53 -6.35 8.43
CA LYS A 33 9.40 -6.33 6.97
C LYS A 33 8.09 -6.94 6.47
N ILE A 34 7.61 -8.00 7.11
CA ILE A 34 6.37 -8.66 6.70
C ILE A 34 5.18 -7.76 7.01
N ASN A 35 5.12 -7.18 8.21
CA ASN A 35 4.05 -6.23 8.58
C ASN A 35 4.05 -5.00 7.68
N LEU A 36 5.24 -4.49 7.33
CA LEU A 36 5.43 -3.40 6.38
C LEU A 36 4.91 -3.73 4.95
N GLY A 37 4.71 -5.01 4.64
CA GLY A 37 4.18 -5.46 3.35
C GLY A 37 5.22 -6.08 2.41
N ILE A 38 6.49 -6.16 2.81
CA ILE A 38 7.56 -6.75 1.98
C ILE A 38 7.33 -8.25 1.84
N TYR A 39 7.07 -8.69 0.60
CA TYR A 39 6.67 -10.06 0.26
C TYR A 39 5.48 -10.60 1.08
N LYS A 40 4.69 -9.70 1.66
CA LYS A 40 3.48 -10.06 2.38
C LYS A 40 2.38 -10.39 1.39
N LYS A 41 1.88 -11.63 1.45
CA LYS A 41 0.74 -12.05 0.64
C LYS A 41 -0.52 -11.28 1.05
N PRO A 42 -1.37 -10.88 0.09
CA PRO A 42 -2.64 -10.24 0.43
C PRO A 42 -3.54 -11.24 1.17
N VAL A 43 -4.26 -10.75 2.16
CA VAL A 43 -5.29 -11.54 2.87
C VAL A 43 -6.56 -11.64 2.03
N ALA A 44 -6.94 -10.54 1.36
CA ALA A 44 -8.08 -10.50 0.46
C ALA A 44 -7.66 -10.81 -0.99
N THR A 45 -8.40 -11.71 -1.64
CA THR A 45 -8.29 -12.00 -3.08
C THR A 45 -9.37 -11.22 -3.83
N GLY A 46 -9.05 -10.68 -5.01
CA GLY A 46 -10.04 -9.98 -5.83
C GLY A 46 -9.45 -8.88 -6.71
N ARG A 47 -10.33 -8.01 -7.25
CA ARG A 47 -9.93 -6.92 -8.16
C ARG A 47 -8.82 -6.03 -7.59
N ALA A 48 -8.84 -5.78 -6.28
CA ALA A 48 -7.84 -4.97 -5.59
C ALA A 48 -6.43 -5.59 -5.55
N SER A 49 -6.28 -6.91 -5.76
CA SER A 49 -4.96 -7.54 -5.84
C SER A 49 -4.42 -7.63 -7.26
N ASN A 50 -5.25 -7.44 -8.30
CA ASN A 50 -4.84 -7.46 -9.71
C ASN A 50 -3.96 -8.66 -10.12
N ASN A 51 -4.26 -9.86 -9.61
CA ASN A 51 -3.45 -11.08 -9.78
C ASN A 51 -1.98 -10.97 -9.31
N LEU A 52 -1.61 -9.88 -8.63
CA LEU A 52 -0.32 -9.71 -7.99
C LEU A 52 -0.25 -10.53 -6.70
N ARG A 53 0.97 -10.96 -6.35
CA ARG A 53 1.19 -11.91 -5.26
C ARG A 53 1.48 -11.27 -3.92
N TYR A 54 1.98 -10.03 -3.91
CA TYR A 54 2.55 -9.40 -2.71
C TYR A 54 2.18 -7.93 -2.60
N SER A 55 2.11 -7.45 -1.35
CA SER A 55 1.82 -6.04 -1.04
C SER A 55 2.92 -5.13 -1.58
N ILE A 56 4.18 -5.46 -1.29
CA ILE A 56 5.37 -4.79 -1.81
C ILE A 56 6.37 -5.84 -2.29
N VAL A 57 6.88 -5.66 -3.50
CA VAL A 57 7.98 -6.42 -4.09
C VAL A 57 9.19 -5.49 -4.24
N PRO A 58 10.22 -5.60 -3.39
CA PRO A 58 11.44 -4.79 -3.49
C PRO A 58 12.06 -4.84 -4.89
N GLY A 59 12.46 -3.68 -5.40
CA GLY A 59 13.00 -3.50 -6.74
C GLY A 59 11.96 -3.58 -7.87
N LYS A 60 10.70 -3.97 -7.60
CA LYS A 60 9.67 -4.18 -8.61
C LYS A 60 8.33 -3.50 -8.28
N PRO A 61 8.24 -2.18 -8.48
CA PRO A 61 7.04 -1.41 -8.17
C PRO A 61 5.79 -1.92 -8.89
N ASP A 62 5.90 -2.31 -10.16
CA ASP A 62 4.77 -2.76 -10.97
C ASP A 62 4.23 -4.14 -10.56
N GLU A 63 5.01 -4.91 -9.78
CA GLU A 63 4.57 -6.19 -9.19
C GLU A 63 3.97 -6.01 -7.77
N SER A 64 3.81 -4.77 -7.30
CA SER A 64 3.38 -4.44 -5.93
C SER A 64 1.93 -3.98 -5.84
N ILE A 65 1.11 -4.69 -5.06
CA ILE A 65 -0.32 -4.35 -4.85
C ILE A 65 -0.49 -2.94 -4.29
N LEU A 66 0.37 -2.52 -3.36
CA LEU A 66 0.27 -1.20 -2.73
C LEU A 66 0.26 -0.08 -3.77
N LEU A 67 1.23 -0.10 -4.71
CA LEU A 67 1.34 0.93 -5.72
C LEU A 67 0.17 0.88 -6.71
N TYR A 68 -0.21 -0.32 -7.16
CA TYR A 68 -1.37 -0.52 -8.03
C TYR A 68 -2.64 0.12 -7.45
N ARG A 69 -2.90 -0.08 -6.15
CA ARG A 69 -4.06 0.50 -5.48
C ARG A 69 -3.96 2.02 -5.33
N MET A 70 -2.77 2.57 -5.16
CA MET A 70 -2.59 4.03 -5.10
C MET A 70 -2.88 4.75 -6.43
N GLN A 71 -2.62 4.06 -7.55
CA GLN A 71 -2.81 4.55 -8.92
C GLN A 71 -4.26 4.44 -9.42
N SER A 72 -5.05 3.52 -8.84
CA SER A 72 -6.43 3.31 -9.28
C SER A 72 -7.38 4.43 -8.83
N LEU A 73 -8.38 4.72 -9.65
CA LEU A 73 -9.53 5.58 -9.33
C LEU A 73 -10.84 4.78 -9.19
N ASP A 74 -10.79 3.45 -9.37
CA ASP A 74 -11.96 2.59 -9.11
C ASP A 74 -12.19 2.50 -7.60
N PRO A 75 -13.37 2.91 -7.08
CA PRO A 75 -13.67 2.89 -5.64
C PRO A 75 -13.50 1.51 -4.98
N GLY A 76 -13.62 0.41 -5.74
CA GLY A 76 -13.40 -0.95 -5.24
C GLY A 76 -11.94 -1.38 -5.17
N ILE A 77 -11.01 -0.54 -5.62
CA ILE A 77 -9.57 -0.84 -5.74
C ILE A 77 -8.72 0.22 -5.05
N MET A 78 -9.07 1.50 -5.28
CA MET A 78 -8.27 2.65 -4.93
C MET A 78 -7.94 2.70 -3.43
N MET A 79 -6.75 3.19 -3.11
CA MET A 79 -6.32 3.45 -1.74
C MET A 79 -5.61 4.80 -1.63
N PRO A 80 -5.99 5.69 -0.69
CA PRO A 80 -7.09 5.53 0.29
C PRO A 80 -8.49 5.40 -0.34
N GLU A 81 -9.42 4.75 0.38
CA GLU A 81 -10.78 4.37 -0.09
C GLU A 81 -11.70 5.55 -0.40
N SER A 82 -11.38 6.74 0.12
CA SER A 82 -12.17 7.94 -0.09
C SER A 82 -11.28 9.19 -0.12
N GLY A 83 -11.86 10.31 -0.58
CA GLY A 83 -11.21 11.62 -0.50
C GLY A 83 -10.36 12.02 -1.70
N ARG A 84 -10.36 11.26 -2.82
CA ARG A 84 -9.67 11.65 -4.06
C ARG A 84 -10.52 11.41 -5.30
N PHE A 85 -10.64 12.44 -6.13
CA PHE A 85 -11.21 12.36 -7.49
C PHE A 85 -10.13 12.26 -8.58
N LEU A 86 -8.88 12.52 -8.20
CA LEU A 86 -7.70 12.48 -9.07
C LEU A 86 -6.61 11.65 -8.40
N GLU A 87 -5.75 11.06 -9.23
CA GLU A 87 -4.55 10.37 -8.76
C GLU A 87 -3.62 11.38 -8.06
N HIS A 88 -3.02 10.96 -6.94
CA HIS A 88 -2.00 11.75 -6.27
C HIS A 88 -0.63 11.41 -6.88
N THR A 89 -0.35 11.98 -8.04
CA THR A 89 0.79 11.62 -8.90
C THR A 89 2.13 11.69 -8.18
N GLU A 90 2.36 12.74 -7.38
CA GLU A 90 3.59 12.95 -6.62
C GLU A 90 3.81 11.86 -5.57
N ALA A 91 2.73 11.43 -4.92
CA ALA A 91 2.77 10.33 -3.96
C ALA A 91 3.05 8.99 -4.63
N VAL A 92 2.41 8.73 -5.78
CA VAL A 92 2.64 7.52 -6.56
C VAL A 92 4.10 7.46 -7.02
N GLU A 93 4.65 8.55 -7.55
CA GLU A 93 6.07 8.61 -7.90
C GLU A 93 6.99 8.38 -6.69
N LEU A 94 6.67 8.98 -5.54
CA LEU A 94 7.44 8.83 -4.31
C LEU A 94 7.48 7.37 -3.86
N ILE A 95 6.34 6.68 -3.87
CA ILE A 95 6.23 5.27 -3.48
C ILE A 95 6.86 4.36 -4.54
N ASN A 96 6.70 4.66 -5.83
CA ASN A 96 7.36 3.92 -6.91
C ASN A 96 8.89 3.96 -6.75
N LYS A 97 9.47 5.16 -6.60
CA LYS A 97 10.92 5.35 -6.38
C LYS A 97 11.39 4.64 -5.12
N TRP A 98 10.60 4.67 -4.05
CA TRP A 98 10.94 3.96 -2.82
C TRP A 98 10.96 2.45 -3.02
N ILE A 99 9.90 1.84 -3.58
CA ILE A 99 9.86 0.39 -3.83
C ILE A 99 10.99 -0.05 -4.76
N LYS A 100 11.33 0.75 -5.77
CA LYS A 100 12.43 0.48 -6.69
C LYS A 100 13.81 0.44 -6.02
N ASN A 101 13.99 1.17 -4.91
CA ASN A 101 15.25 1.26 -4.17
C ASN A 101 15.25 0.49 -2.84
N LEU A 102 14.20 -0.29 -2.55
CA LEU A 102 14.18 -1.28 -1.46
C LEU A 102 15.03 -2.50 -1.81
#